data_AF-A0A354XAG1-F1
#
_entry.id   AF-A0A354XAG1-F1
#
_cell.length_a   1.000
_cell.length_b   1.000
_cell.length_c   1.000
_cell.angle_alpha   90.00
_cell.angle_beta   90.00
_cell.angle_gamma   90.00
#
_symmetry.space_group_name_H-M   'P 1'
#
loop_
_entity.id
_entity.type
_entity.pdbx_description
1 polymer ?
#
loop_
_entity_poly.entity_id
_entity_poly.type
_entity_poly.pdbx_seq_one_letter_code
_entity_poly.pdbx_strand_id
1 'polypeptide(L)'
;MSSTETEKTTTVFQKEKLQVKVFPTRQEMGKMAAQDTADRIKALLQQKSEVNMIFAAAPSQDEFIRYLISDKDIDWTRINAFHMD
;
A
#
# COMPACT_ATOMS: atom_id res chain seq x y z
N MET A 1 34.54 10.26 14.46
CA MET A 1 33.51 10.09 15.50
C MET A 1 32.30 9.48 14.82
N SER A 2 31.96 8.24 15.17
CA SER A 2 30.86 7.51 14.55
C SER A 2 29.58 7.90 15.25
N SER A 3 28.76 8.74 14.61
CA SER A 3 27.40 9.00 15.06
C SER A 3 26.55 7.80 14.67
N THR A 4 26.22 6.96 15.66
CA THR A 4 25.23 5.88 15.51
C THR A 4 23.90 6.48 15.04
N GLU A 5 23.52 6.21 13.81
CA GLU A 5 22.14 6.34 13.35
C GLU A 5 21.27 5.45 14.24
N THR A 6 20.36 6.05 15.00
CA THR A 6 19.35 5.31 15.73
C THR A 6 18.53 4.52 14.72
N GLU A 7 18.54 3.18 14.79
CA GLU A 7 17.65 2.33 13.99
C GLU A 7 16.22 2.78 14.22
N LYS A 8 15.65 3.49 13.25
CA LYS A 8 14.24 3.83 13.25
C LYS A 8 13.49 2.51 13.06
N THR A 9 12.64 2.15 14.01
CA THR A 9 11.82 0.93 13.97
C THR A 9 10.39 1.26 13.58
N THR A 10 9.68 0.29 13.01
CA THR A 10 8.26 0.44 12.68
C THR A 10 7.45 0.57 13.98
N THR A 11 6.63 1.61 14.09
CA THR A 11 5.73 1.82 15.22
C THR A 11 4.29 1.60 14.79
N VAL A 12 3.52 0.85 15.56
CA VAL A 12 2.09 0.62 15.32
C VAL A 12 1.30 1.02 16.55
N PHE A 13 0.27 1.84 16.36
CA PHE A 13 -0.65 2.24 17.43
C PHE A 13 -2.07 2.41 16.92
N GLN A 14 -3.02 2.51 17.84
CA GLN A 14 -4.43 2.77 17.54
C GLN A 14 -4.78 4.19 17.94
N LYS A 15 -5.49 4.91 17.07
CA LYS A 15 -6.09 6.21 17.37
C LYS A 15 -7.56 6.14 17.00
N GLU A 16 -8.42 6.10 18.01
CA GLU A 16 -9.86 5.89 17.84
C GLU A 16 -10.15 4.59 17.07
N LYS A 17 -10.72 4.70 15.86
CA LYS A 17 -11.02 3.56 14.97
C LYS A 17 -9.90 3.27 13.95
N LEU A 18 -8.82 4.05 13.97
CA LEU A 18 -7.75 3.99 12.97
C LEU A 18 -6.51 3.30 13.52
N GLN A 19 -6.07 2.26 12.82
CA GLN A 19 -4.74 1.71 13.01
C GLN A 19 -3.74 2.60 12.27
N VAL A 20 -2.72 3.08 12.99
CA VAL A 20 -1.63 3.89 12.44
C VAL A 20 -0.35 3.07 12.46
N LYS A 21 0.28 2.93 11.28
CA LYS A 21 1.58 2.29 11.11
C LYS A 21 2.57 3.37 10.64
N VAL A 22 3.64 3.59 11.39
CA VAL A 22 4.71 4.55 11.08
C VAL A 22 5.97 3.77 10.70
N PHE A 23 6.46 4.00 9.48
CA PHE A 23 7.62 3.29 8.96
C PHE A 23 8.87 4.18 8.92
N PRO A 24 10.06 3.59 9.08
CA PRO A 24 11.34 4.28 8.99
C PRO A 24 11.60 4.95 7.64
N THR A 25 11.16 4.29 6.56
CA THR A 25 11.43 4.69 5.19
C THR A 25 10.16 4.69 4.33
N ARG A 26 10.17 5.49 3.27
CA ARG A 26 9.09 5.51 2.26
C ARG A 26 8.95 4.17 1.55
N GLN A 27 10.07 3.48 1.35
CA GLN A 27 10.13 2.17 0.71
C GLN A 27 9.40 1.12 1.54
N GLU A 28 9.67 1.05 2.85
CA GLU A 28 8.96 0.14 3.76
C GLU A 28 7.47 0.46 3.85
N MET A 29 7.14 1.75 3.98
CA MET A 29 5.73 2.20 4.00
C MET A 29 5.00 1.81 2.72
N GLY A 30 5.57 2.13 1.55
CA GLY A 30 4.99 1.84 0.24
C GLY A 30 4.82 0.34 0.01
N LYS A 31 5.81 -0.47 0.42
CA LYS A 31 5.74 -1.93 0.31
C LYS A 31 4.60 -2.49 1.18
N MET A 32 4.50 -2.05 2.44
CA MET A 32 3.43 -2.52 3.33
C MET A 32 2.05 -2.10 2.82
N ALA A 33 1.89 -0.85 2.41
CA ALA A 33 0.62 -0.36 1.86
C ALA A 33 0.20 -1.11 0.59
N ALA A 34 1.17 -1.45 -0.27
CA ALA A 34 0.94 -2.23 -1.48
C ALA A 34 0.49 -3.65 -1.13
N GLN A 35 1.12 -4.29 -0.14
CA GLN A 35 0.74 -5.63 0.32
C GLN A 35 -0.68 -5.64 0.91
N ASP A 36 -0.99 -4.71 1.83
CA ASP A 36 -2.32 -4.58 2.44
C ASP A 36 -3.40 -4.39 1.35
N THR A 37 -3.09 -3.62 0.30
CA THR A 37 -3.99 -3.38 -0.83
C THR A 37 -4.13 -4.62 -1.73
N ALA A 38 -3.02 -5.29 -2.07
CA ALA A 38 -3.01 -6.49 -2.90
C ALA A 38 -3.84 -7.62 -2.26
N ASP A 39 -3.64 -7.85 -0.96
CA ASP A 39 -4.40 -8.86 -0.20
C ASP A 39 -5.90 -8.54 -0.23
N ARG A 40 -6.27 -7.26 -0.12
CA ARG A 40 -7.66 -6.84 -0.21
C ARG A 40 -8.24 -7.04 -1.61
N ILE A 41 -7.50 -6.73 -2.66
CA ILE A 41 -7.90 -6.96 -4.05
C ILE A 41 -8.16 -8.45 -4.28
N LYS A 42 -7.19 -9.31 -3.94
CA LYS A 42 -7.29 -10.76 -4.11
C LYS A 42 -8.50 -11.32 -3.37
N ALA A 43 -8.72 -10.91 -2.11
CA ALA A 43 -9.88 -11.32 -1.33
C ALA A 43 -11.22 -10.86 -1.94
N LEU A 44 -11.28 -9.66 -2.52
CA LEU A 44 -12.49 -9.17 -3.18
C LEU A 44 -12.78 -9.89 -4.50
N LEU A 45 -11.74 -10.18 -5.31
CA LEU A 45 -11.89 -10.89 -6.58
C LEU A 45 -12.30 -12.36 -6.43
N GLN A 46 -12.13 -12.95 -5.24
CA GLN A 46 -12.72 -14.25 -4.89
C GLN A 46 -14.25 -14.19 -4.74
N GLN A 47 -14.80 -13.00 -4.44
CA GLN A 47 -16.22 -12.82 -4.10
C GLN A 47 -16.99 -12.05 -5.17
N LYS A 48 -16.30 -11.26 -6.00
CA LYS A 48 -16.88 -10.36 -7.00
C LYS A 48 -16.22 -10.58 -8.34
N SER A 49 -17.00 -10.51 -9.42
CA SER A 49 -16.45 -10.58 -10.78
C SER A 49 -15.46 -9.45 -11.06
N GLU A 50 -15.72 -8.24 -10.57
CA GLU A 50 -14.88 -7.06 -10.78
C GLU A 50 -14.75 -6.21 -9.51
N VAL A 51 -13.70 -5.39 -9.44
CA VAL A 51 -13.46 -4.43 -8.36
C VAL A 51 -13.22 -3.04 -8.95
N ASN A 52 -13.94 -2.05 -8.40
CA ASN A 52 -13.74 -0.64 -8.74
C ASN A 52 -12.76 -0.02 -7.74
N MET A 53 -11.74 0.67 -8.25
CA MET A 53 -10.69 1.28 -7.44
C MET A 53 -10.44 2.72 -7.88
N ILE A 54 -10.33 3.63 -6.91
CA ILE A 54 -9.94 5.03 -7.17
C ILE A 54 -8.49 5.19 -6.74
N PHE A 55 -7.65 5.70 -7.65
CA PHE A 55 -6.26 6.02 -7.41
C PHE A 55 -6.09 7.53 -7.40
N ALA A 56 -5.49 8.07 -6.34
CA ALA A 56 -4.95 9.41 -6.35
C ALA A 56 -3.58 9.40 -7.03
N ALA A 57 -3.15 10.52 -7.62
CA ALA A 57 -1.79 10.67 -8.15
C ALA A 57 -1.04 11.77 -7.41
N ALA A 58 0.00 11.38 -6.65
CA ALA A 58 0.95 12.31 -6.05
C ALA A 58 2.32 11.62 -5.91
N PRO A 59 3.46 12.35 -5.99
CA PRO A 59 4.80 11.76 -5.88
C PRO A 59 5.06 10.97 -4.59
N SER A 60 4.26 11.21 -3.54
CA SER A 60 4.29 10.42 -2.30
C SER A 60 3.80 8.98 -2.47
N GLN A 61 3.22 8.62 -3.62
CA GLN A 61 2.64 7.30 -3.89
C GLN A 61 3.55 6.41 -4.77
N ASP A 62 4.68 6.92 -5.26
CA ASP A 62 5.54 6.21 -6.22
C ASP A 62 5.97 4.82 -5.73
N GLU A 63 6.42 4.71 -4.47
CA GLU A 63 6.81 3.42 -3.90
C GLU A 63 5.63 2.46 -3.82
N PHE A 64 4.47 2.94 -3.35
CA PHE A 64 3.25 2.15 -3.25
C PHE A 64 2.81 1.59 -4.61
N ILE A 65 2.69 2.45 -5.62
CA ILE A 65 2.27 2.03 -6.97
C ILE A 65 3.27 1.05 -7.54
N ARG A 66 4.58 1.32 -7.42
CA ARG A 66 5.65 0.44 -7.92
C ARG A 66 5.55 -0.97 -7.30
N TYR A 67 5.35 -1.07 -5.99
CA TYR A 67 5.21 -2.37 -5.34
C TYR A 67 3.88 -3.04 -5.70
N LEU A 68 2.78 -2.30 -5.77
CA LEU A 68 1.46 -2.86 -6.08
C LEU A 68 1.43 -3.50 -7.48
N ILE A 69 1.94 -2.81 -8.51
CA ILE A 69 1.97 -3.34 -9.89
C ILE A 69 2.99 -4.46 -10.09
N SER A 70 3.91 -4.65 -9.13
CA SER A 70 4.89 -5.73 -9.16
C SER A 70 4.29 -7.07 -8.77
N ASP A 71 3.18 -7.08 -8.03
CA ASP A 71 2.44 -8.28 -7.65
C ASP A 71 1.77 -8.90 -8.88
N LYS A 72 2.21 -10.10 -9.25
CA LYS A 72 1.74 -10.82 -10.45
C LYS A 72 0.51 -11.68 -10.19
N ASP A 73 0.10 -11.83 -8.94
CA ASP A 73 -1.10 -12.60 -8.59
C ASP A 73 -2.37 -11.74 -8.66
N ILE A 74 -2.25 -10.42 -8.84
CA ILE A 74 -3.39 -9.53 -9.06
C ILE A 74 -3.85 -9.68 -10.51
N ASP A 75 -5.10 -10.13 -10.69
CA ASP A 75 -5.75 -10.13 -11.99
C ASP A 75 -6.27 -8.73 -12.35
N TRP A 76 -5.40 -7.94 -12.96
CA TRP A 76 -5.69 -6.58 -13.40
C TRP A 76 -6.81 -6.47 -14.44
N THR A 77 -7.15 -7.56 -15.14
CA THR A 77 -8.22 -7.54 -16.15
C THR A 77 -9.62 -7.40 -15.53
N ARG A 78 -9.72 -7.58 -14.21
CA ARG A 78 -10.95 -7.50 -13.42
C ARG A 78 -11.01 -6.26 -12.52
N ILE A 79 -10.11 -5.30 -12.76
CA ILE A 79 -10.03 -4.04 -12.02
C ILE A 79 -10.47 -2.89 -12.91
N ASN A 80 -11.52 -2.18 -12.48
CA ASN A 80 -11.92 -0.91 -13.07
C ASN A 80 -11.25 0.22 -12.29
N ALA A 81 -10.19 0.79 -12.86
CA ALA A 81 -9.41 1.86 -12.24
C ALA A 81 -9.96 3.25 -12.62
N PHE A 82 -10.17 4.08 -11.61
CA PHE A 82 -10.56 5.49 -11.74
C PHE A 82 -9.44 6.36 -11.18
N HIS A 83 -9.25 7.53 -11.76
CA HIS A 83 -8.41 8.58 -11.18
C HIS A 83 -9.26 9.45 -10.24
N MET A 84 -8.67 9.94 -9.14
CA MET A 84 -9.39 10.70 -8.12
C MET A 84 -9.84 12.10 -8.60
N ASP A 85 -9.14 12.65 -9.61
CA ASP A 85 -9.45 13.92 -10.28
C ASP A 85 -9.82 13.73 -11.75
#